data_AF-A0A0N8PZP9-F1
#
_entry.id   AF-A0A0N8PZP9-F1
#
_cell.length_a   1.000
_cell.length_b   1.000
_cell.length_c   1.000
_cell.angle_alpha   90.00
_cell.angle_beta   90.00
_cell.angle_gamma   90.00
#
_symmetry.space_group_name_H-M   'P 1'
#
loop_
_entity.id
_entity.type
_entity.pdbx_description
1 polymer ?
#
loop_
_entity_poly.entity_id
_entity_poly.type
_entity_poly.pdbx_seq_one_letter_code
_entity_poly.pdbx_strand_id
1 'polypeptide(L)'
;MAALDLILLGTATSSGLPAVQCLTDPVGGCHCCRSTLDKADLDAQKNLRRNTSAILRIPSPQAGERDRTILIDCGKTFYGGAIEHWPKHGLREIDAVLLTHAHADAILGLDDLRGWTLRGAIQTSIPIYLTQETFNEVSRAFPYLTSLGKATGGGDVPALTWHIFDENEPFELFGVRITPLPVHHGKFFTTPPSPYTCLGFLFNTSIVYLSDVSFVPPPVWAVIERALAGNKLDALVVDCLRVEPFTSHYGIGQALQTARRLGARRNYLLGFGHRTSHALWLALCEALSASPARRTSLPVVEGEQVPPAPASAWELYNGAADPTREDAGVFVERGLQAVESWERGSAVEERGGEGDVWVRPAVDGMRIRVEGDEEERGDDEYGFGGGLSR
;
A
#
# COMPACT_ATOMS: atom_id res chain seq x y z
N MET A 1 -14.81 -12.97 -15.45
CA MET A 1 -13.75 -13.27 -14.45
C MET A 1 -14.40 -13.37 -13.09
N ALA A 2 -13.86 -14.18 -12.16
CA ALA A 2 -14.35 -14.19 -10.79
C ALA A 2 -14.23 -12.77 -10.20
N ALA A 3 -15.27 -12.30 -9.52
CA ALA A 3 -15.21 -11.03 -8.81
C ALA A 3 -14.09 -11.10 -7.77
N LEU A 4 -13.31 -10.03 -7.65
CA LEU A 4 -12.26 -9.93 -6.64
C LEU A 4 -12.56 -8.78 -5.71
N ASP A 5 -12.21 -8.95 -4.44
CA ASP A 5 -12.43 -7.93 -3.43
C ASP A 5 -11.16 -7.73 -2.61
N LEU A 6 -10.58 -6.53 -2.69
CA LEU A 6 -9.36 -6.18 -1.99
C LEU A 6 -9.68 -5.26 -0.80
N ILE A 7 -9.31 -5.66 0.41
CA ILE A 7 -9.48 -4.85 1.63
C ILE A 7 -8.09 -4.42 2.10
N LEU A 8 -7.84 -3.12 2.20
CA LEU A 8 -6.55 -2.58 2.66
C LEU A 8 -6.55 -2.54 4.19
N LEU A 9 -5.73 -3.36 4.84
CA LEU A 9 -5.68 -3.43 6.31
C LEU A 9 -4.75 -2.39 6.91
N GLY A 10 -3.75 -1.97 6.15
CA GLY A 10 -2.80 -0.95 6.52
C GLY A 10 -2.31 -0.18 5.30
N THR A 11 -2.05 1.10 5.48
CA THR A 11 -1.73 2.06 4.42
C THR A 11 -0.55 2.98 4.74
N ALA A 12 0.18 2.71 5.82
CA ALA A 12 1.35 3.46 6.26
C ALA A 12 2.68 2.81 5.87
N THR A 13 3.72 3.65 5.91
CA THR A 13 5.11 3.22 5.95
C THR A 13 5.43 2.29 7.15
N SER A 14 6.65 1.77 7.19
CA SER A 14 7.16 0.82 8.19
C SER A 14 6.98 1.26 9.65
N SER A 15 6.92 2.56 9.94
CA SER A 15 6.72 3.06 11.30
C SER A 15 5.27 2.94 11.79
N GLY A 16 4.30 2.81 10.87
CA GLY A 16 2.89 3.04 11.20
C GLY A 16 2.61 4.49 11.62
N LEU A 17 1.34 4.87 11.64
CA LEU A 17 0.87 6.13 12.17
C LEU A 17 -0.19 5.87 13.24
N PRO A 18 -0.23 6.67 14.32
CA PRO A 18 0.62 7.82 14.59
C PRO A 18 2.05 7.44 15.03
N ALA A 19 3.00 8.35 14.80
CA ALA A 19 4.37 8.17 15.25
C ALA A 19 4.50 8.57 16.74
N VAL A 20 5.09 7.68 17.55
CA VAL A 20 5.20 7.86 19.02
C VAL A 20 5.84 9.20 19.36
N GLN A 21 6.94 9.56 18.69
CA GLN A 21 7.64 10.82 18.94
C GLN A 21 6.75 12.05 18.75
N CYS A 22 5.77 12.01 17.84
CA CYS A 22 4.85 13.12 17.65
C CYS A 22 3.74 13.16 18.69
N LEU A 23 3.32 12.01 19.22
CA LEU A 23 2.30 11.98 20.28
C LEU A 23 2.86 12.41 21.64
N THR A 24 4.14 12.10 21.90
CA THR A 24 4.79 12.41 23.17
C THR A 24 5.48 13.77 23.19
N ASP A 25 5.59 14.45 22.04
CA ASP A 25 6.12 15.81 21.96
C ASP A 25 5.01 16.85 22.18
N PRO A 26 4.99 17.56 23.33
CA PRO A 26 3.93 18.52 23.63
C PRO A 26 3.93 19.72 22.68
N VAL A 27 5.06 20.05 22.06
CA VAL A 27 5.28 21.28 21.29
C VAL A 27 5.41 21.01 19.79
N GLY A 28 6.24 20.05 19.41
CA GLY A 28 6.67 19.80 18.02
C GLY A 28 5.97 18.64 17.31
N GLY A 29 5.03 17.94 17.97
CA GLY A 29 4.27 16.86 17.35
C GLY A 29 3.47 17.33 16.12
N CYS A 30 3.56 16.60 15.01
CA CYS A 30 2.89 16.97 13.76
C CYS A 30 1.36 16.81 13.87
N HIS A 31 0.61 17.61 13.11
CA HIS A 31 -0.85 17.62 13.22
C HIS A 31 -1.50 16.29 12.78
N CYS A 32 -0.97 15.63 11.73
CA CYS A 32 -1.45 14.31 11.29
C CYS A 32 -1.43 13.28 12.43
N CYS A 33 -0.32 13.14 13.15
CA CYS A 33 -0.26 12.23 14.30
C CYS A 33 -1.18 12.67 15.45
N ARG A 34 -1.17 13.95 15.81
CA ARG A 34 -1.96 14.44 16.95
C ARG A 34 -3.46 14.33 16.70
N SER A 35 -3.90 14.49 15.45
CA SER A 35 -5.30 14.36 15.04
C SER A 35 -5.88 12.99 15.36
N THR A 36 -5.08 11.92 15.37
CA THR A 36 -5.58 10.57 15.68
C THR A 36 -6.05 10.41 17.12
N LEU A 37 -5.68 11.34 18.02
CA LEU A 37 -6.12 11.32 19.42
C LEU A 37 -7.59 11.71 19.58
N ASP A 38 -8.16 12.45 18.62
CA ASP A 38 -9.57 12.80 18.62
C ASP A 38 -10.39 11.68 17.96
N LYS A 39 -10.94 10.80 18.78
CA LYS A 39 -11.76 9.66 18.32
C LYS A 39 -13.12 10.07 17.78
N ALA A 40 -13.58 11.30 18.02
CA ALA A 40 -14.87 11.79 17.54
C ALA A 40 -14.78 12.32 16.10
N ASP A 41 -13.60 12.76 15.67
CA ASP A 41 -13.35 13.21 14.31
C ASP A 41 -13.03 12.01 13.40
N LEU A 42 -14.04 11.54 12.67
CA LEU A 42 -13.93 10.40 11.76
C LEU A 42 -12.97 10.64 10.59
N ASP A 43 -12.81 11.88 10.14
CA ASP A 43 -11.86 12.20 9.07
C ASP A 43 -10.42 12.19 9.61
N ALA A 44 -10.21 12.66 10.84
CA ALA A 44 -8.93 12.53 11.52
C ALA A 44 -8.56 11.06 11.80
N GLN A 45 -9.54 10.17 12.02
CA GLN A 45 -9.28 8.74 12.19
C GLN A 45 -8.69 8.08 10.92
N LYS A 46 -8.84 8.67 9.72
CA LYS A 46 -8.15 8.22 8.49
C LYS A 46 -6.62 8.44 8.52
N ASN A 47 -6.11 9.16 9.53
CA ASN A 47 -4.68 9.32 9.79
C ASN A 47 -4.10 8.19 10.66
N LEU A 48 -4.94 7.38 11.31
CA LEU A 48 -4.52 6.14 11.96
C LEU A 48 -4.28 5.10 10.88
N ARG A 49 -3.00 4.79 10.61
CA ARG A 49 -2.61 3.94 9.48
C ARG A 49 -1.63 2.87 9.93
N ARG A 50 -1.97 1.61 9.68
CA ARG A 50 -1.15 0.43 9.99
C ARG A 50 -0.12 0.19 8.89
N ASN A 51 0.84 -0.68 9.16
CA ASN A 51 1.80 -1.13 8.15
C ASN A 51 1.07 -1.72 6.96
N THR A 52 1.55 -1.37 5.76
CA THR A 52 0.97 -1.81 4.51
C THR A 52 0.68 -3.31 4.51
N SER A 53 -0.58 -3.65 4.30
CA SER A 53 -1.07 -5.03 4.22
C SER A 53 -2.48 -5.01 3.63
N ALA A 54 -2.89 -6.11 3.01
CA ALA A 54 -4.19 -6.21 2.38
C ALA A 54 -4.76 -7.62 2.47
N ILE A 55 -6.06 -7.74 2.21
CA ILE A 55 -6.75 -9.02 2.05
C ILE A 55 -7.32 -9.07 0.65
N LEU A 56 -6.99 -10.10 -0.10
CA LEU A 56 -7.73 -10.48 -1.29
C LEU A 56 -8.78 -11.53 -0.90
N ARG A 57 -10.05 -11.13 -0.97
CA ARG A 57 -11.19 -12.02 -0.77
C ARG A 57 -11.70 -12.50 -2.13
N ILE A 58 -11.87 -13.82 -2.23
CA ILE A 58 -12.28 -14.52 -3.45
C ILE A 58 -13.64 -15.16 -3.17
N PRO A 59 -14.73 -14.63 -3.75
CA PRO A 59 -16.06 -15.19 -3.60
C PRO A 59 -16.14 -16.64 -4.07
N SER A 60 -16.82 -17.51 -3.32
CA SER A 60 -17.05 -18.88 -3.81
C SER A 60 -18.05 -18.85 -4.97
N PRO A 61 -17.80 -19.60 -6.07
CA PRO A 61 -18.79 -19.76 -7.15
C PRO A 61 -19.98 -20.66 -6.73
N GLN A 62 -19.89 -21.35 -5.59
CA GLN A 62 -20.90 -22.31 -5.14
C GLN A 62 -21.72 -21.73 -3.99
N ALA A 63 -23.04 -21.71 -4.16
CA ALA A 63 -23.95 -21.21 -3.13
C ALA A 63 -23.82 -22.04 -1.84
N GLY A 64 -23.57 -21.35 -0.72
CA GLY A 64 -23.39 -21.98 0.60
C GLY A 64 -21.96 -22.35 0.95
N GLU A 65 -21.01 -22.24 0.02
CA GLU A 65 -19.58 -22.29 0.35
C GLU A 65 -19.06 -20.93 0.81
N ARG A 66 -18.05 -20.94 1.69
CA ARG A 66 -17.41 -19.71 2.16
C ARG A 66 -16.44 -19.15 1.12
N ASP A 67 -16.31 -17.84 1.14
CA ASP A 67 -15.26 -17.13 0.41
C ASP A 67 -13.86 -17.51 0.93
N ARG A 68 -12.85 -17.36 0.07
CA ARG A 68 -11.45 -17.57 0.42
C ARG A 68 -10.76 -16.25 0.74
N THR A 69 -9.88 -16.27 1.73
CA THR A 69 -9.17 -15.10 2.25
C THR A 69 -7.67 -15.30 2.04
N ILE A 70 -7.07 -14.47 1.18
CA ILE A 70 -5.61 -14.37 1.05
C ILE A 70 -5.15 -13.09 1.74
N LEU A 71 -4.35 -13.22 2.79
CA LEU A 71 -3.67 -12.08 3.42
C LEU A 71 -2.38 -11.75 2.64
N ILE A 72 -2.10 -10.47 2.42
CA ILE A 72 -0.87 -9.96 1.83
C ILE A 72 -0.15 -9.18 2.92
N ASP A 73 1.02 -9.69 3.30
CA ASP A 73 1.85 -9.27 4.43
C ASP A 73 1.19 -9.38 5.81
N CYS A 74 2.03 -9.65 6.82
CA CYS A 74 1.65 -9.82 8.21
C CYS A 74 2.65 -9.06 9.10
N GLY A 75 2.55 -7.72 9.07
CA GLY A 75 3.43 -6.81 9.79
C GLY A 75 3.18 -6.70 11.29
N LYS A 76 4.05 -5.97 12.01
CA LYS A 76 3.92 -5.72 13.47
C LYS A 76 2.61 -5.04 13.91
N THR A 77 1.86 -4.43 13.01
CA THR A 77 0.57 -3.80 13.29
C THR A 77 -0.63 -4.67 12.88
N PHE A 78 -0.38 -5.87 12.35
CA PHE A 78 -1.39 -6.81 11.90
C PHE A 78 -2.42 -7.12 12.99
N TYR A 79 -1.98 -7.50 14.19
CA TYR A 79 -2.90 -7.93 15.25
C TYR A 79 -3.96 -6.87 15.60
N GLY A 80 -3.54 -5.61 15.73
CA GLY A 80 -4.47 -4.50 15.97
C GLY A 80 -5.40 -4.24 14.78
N GLY A 81 -4.91 -4.40 13.55
CA GLY A 81 -5.74 -4.35 12.34
C GLY A 81 -6.73 -5.50 12.28
N ALA A 82 -6.33 -6.68 12.73
CA ALA A 82 -7.16 -7.86 12.69
C ALA A 82 -8.32 -7.77 13.68
N ILE A 83 -8.06 -7.33 14.92
CA ILE A 83 -9.11 -7.05 15.91
C ILE A 83 -10.14 -6.05 15.37
N GLU A 84 -9.70 -5.02 14.67
CA GLU A 84 -10.60 -3.97 14.19
C GLU A 84 -11.38 -4.41 12.95
N HIS A 85 -10.72 -4.97 11.95
CA HIS A 85 -11.28 -5.10 10.61
C HIS A 85 -11.88 -6.48 10.33
N TRP A 86 -11.41 -7.56 10.98
CA TRP A 86 -11.99 -8.90 10.72
C TRP A 86 -13.48 -8.96 11.08
N PRO A 87 -13.90 -8.49 12.27
CA PRO A 87 -15.32 -8.48 12.62
C PRO A 87 -16.15 -7.60 11.68
N LYS A 88 -15.63 -6.44 11.28
CA LYS A 88 -16.31 -5.49 10.39
C LYS A 88 -16.57 -6.08 8.99
N HIS A 89 -15.63 -6.87 8.47
CA HIS A 89 -15.73 -7.48 7.14
C HIS A 89 -16.24 -8.93 7.14
N GLY A 90 -16.63 -9.46 8.31
CA GLY A 90 -17.11 -10.84 8.45
C GLY A 90 -16.05 -11.89 8.11
N LEU A 91 -14.78 -11.58 8.36
CA LEU A 91 -13.65 -12.46 8.07
C LEU A 91 -13.42 -13.43 9.23
N ARG A 92 -13.01 -14.65 8.89
CA ARG A 92 -12.81 -15.72 9.89
C ARG A 92 -11.54 -16.50 9.67
N GLU A 93 -11.44 -17.24 8.56
CA GLU A 93 -10.29 -18.08 8.21
C GLU A 93 -9.31 -17.34 7.30
N ILE A 94 -8.04 -17.73 7.36
CA ILE A 94 -6.97 -17.28 6.46
C ILE A 94 -6.53 -18.49 5.63
N ASP A 95 -6.85 -18.46 4.34
CA ASP A 95 -6.58 -19.57 3.42
C ASP A 95 -5.15 -19.55 2.89
N ALA A 96 -4.55 -18.36 2.78
CA ALA A 96 -3.15 -18.17 2.43
C ALA A 96 -2.64 -16.83 2.97
N VAL A 97 -1.35 -16.75 3.27
CA VAL A 97 -0.61 -15.51 3.46
C VAL A 97 0.42 -15.41 2.36
N LEU A 98 0.45 -14.31 1.61
CA LEU A 98 1.54 -13.98 0.69
C LEU A 98 2.46 -12.98 1.39
N LEU A 99 3.76 -13.24 1.45
CA LEU A 99 4.74 -12.27 1.92
C LEU A 99 5.44 -11.62 0.73
N THR A 100 5.44 -10.29 0.72
CA THR A 100 6.10 -9.49 -0.32
C THR A 100 7.61 -9.48 -0.16
N HIS A 101 8.09 -9.35 1.08
CA HIS A 101 9.50 -9.29 1.45
C HIS A 101 9.69 -9.50 2.96
N ALA A 102 10.92 -9.39 3.45
CA ALA A 102 11.29 -9.74 4.82
C ALA A 102 11.58 -8.53 5.75
N HIS A 103 11.04 -7.34 5.48
CA HIS A 103 11.12 -6.25 6.45
C HIS A 103 10.11 -6.42 7.58
N ALA A 104 10.41 -5.75 8.70
CA ALA A 104 9.69 -5.93 9.95
C ALA A 104 8.19 -5.61 9.85
N ASP A 105 7.86 -4.60 9.06
CA ASP A 105 6.52 -4.15 8.74
C ASP A 105 5.76 -5.09 7.80
N ALA A 106 6.41 -6.09 7.20
CA ALA A 106 5.78 -7.15 6.42
C ALA A 106 5.67 -8.50 7.16
N ILE A 107 6.56 -8.78 8.14
CA ILE A 107 6.65 -10.13 8.75
C ILE A 107 6.49 -10.20 10.26
N LEU A 108 6.57 -9.09 11.02
CA LEU A 108 6.64 -9.20 12.48
C LEU A 108 5.32 -9.60 13.17
N GLY A 109 4.20 -9.62 12.45
CA GLY A 109 2.92 -10.12 12.92
C GLY A 109 2.74 -11.63 12.73
N LEU A 110 3.72 -12.35 12.16
CA LEU A 110 3.61 -13.79 11.92
C LEU A 110 3.38 -14.60 13.22
N ASP A 111 3.90 -14.17 14.38
CA ASP A 111 3.57 -14.82 15.65
C ASP A 111 2.12 -14.56 16.10
N ASP A 112 1.50 -13.45 15.68
CA ASP A 112 0.10 -13.15 16.01
C ASP A 112 -0.89 -14.08 15.29
N LEU A 113 -0.46 -14.75 14.22
CA LEU A 113 -1.24 -15.82 13.57
C LEU A 113 -1.55 -16.99 14.51
N ARG A 114 -0.91 -17.06 15.68
CA ARG A 114 -1.35 -17.94 16.78
C ARG A 114 -2.83 -17.78 17.10
N GLY A 115 -3.39 -16.58 16.97
CA GLY A 115 -4.81 -16.33 17.22
C GLY A 115 -5.74 -17.19 16.35
N TRP A 116 -5.25 -17.70 15.23
CA TRP A 116 -5.97 -18.60 14.33
C TRP A 116 -5.75 -20.07 14.62
N THR A 117 -4.53 -20.45 14.99
CA THR A 117 -4.15 -21.86 15.06
C THR A 117 -4.11 -22.43 16.47
N LEU A 118 -4.17 -21.57 17.48
CA LEU A 118 -4.11 -21.94 18.88
C LEU A 118 -5.14 -23.04 19.20
N ARG A 119 -4.66 -24.26 19.47
CA ARG A 119 -5.51 -25.43 19.75
C ARG A 119 -6.58 -25.69 18.67
N GLY A 120 -6.33 -25.25 17.43
CA GLY A 120 -7.31 -25.34 16.35
C GLY A 120 -8.55 -24.45 16.54
N ALA A 121 -8.43 -23.32 17.25
CA ALA A 121 -9.56 -22.43 17.55
C ALA A 121 -10.27 -21.87 16.31
N ILE A 122 -9.54 -21.68 15.21
CA ILE A 122 -10.09 -21.29 13.90
C ILE A 122 -9.71 -22.33 12.85
N GLN A 123 -8.42 -22.64 12.74
CA GLN A 123 -7.87 -23.57 11.76
C GLN A 123 -6.68 -24.32 12.35
N THR A 124 -6.30 -25.46 11.76
CA THR A 124 -5.20 -26.28 12.27
C THR A 124 -3.82 -25.80 11.81
N SER A 125 -3.76 -25.10 10.68
CA SER A 125 -2.54 -24.50 10.13
C SER A 125 -2.91 -23.34 9.20
N ILE A 126 -1.98 -22.40 8.99
CA ILE A 126 -2.09 -21.34 7.97
C ILE A 126 -0.98 -21.53 6.92
N PRO A 127 -1.32 -21.66 5.62
CA PRO A 127 -0.34 -21.65 4.53
C PRO A 127 0.32 -20.29 4.34
N ILE A 128 1.66 -20.24 4.32
CA ILE A 128 2.47 -19.05 4.07
C ILE A 128 3.23 -19.24 2.76
N TYR A 129 3.03 -18.35 1.80
CA TYR A 129 3.66 -18.31 0.49
C TYR A 129 4.68 -17.18 0.44
N LEU A 130 5.91 -17.53 0.08
CA LEU A 130 7.04 -16.60 0.08
C LEU A 130 8.17 -17.13 -0.81
N THR A 131 9.13 -16.28 -1.16
CA THR A 131 10.35 -16.70 -1.87
C THR A 131 11.32 -17.41 -0.92
N GLN A 132 12.29 -18.14 -1.49
CA GLN A 132 13.35 -18.76 -0.70
C GLN A 132 14.16 -17.73 0.10
N GLU A 133 14.42 -16.56 -0.49
CA GLU A 133 15.13 -15.46 0.18
C GLU A 133 14.34 -14.96 1.39
N THR A 134 13.04 -14.69 1.21
CA THR A 134 12.17 -14.26 2.31
C THR A 134 12.08 -15.32 3.41
N PHE A 135 12.00 -16.60 3.06
CA PHE A 135 11.98 -17.70 4.04
C PHE A 135 13.26 -17.79 4.88
N ASN A 136 14.42 -17.51 4.27
CA ASN A 136 15.70 -17.49 4.98
C ASN A 136 15.72 -16.39 6.05
N GLU A 137 15.25 -15.20 5.70
CA GLU A 137 15.15 -14.07 6.63
C GLU A 137 14.10 -14.29 7.72
N VAL A 138 12.93 -14.85 7.37
CA VAL A 138 11.93 -15.28 8.35
C VAL A 138 12.50 -16.33 9.30
N SER A 139 13.26 -17.31 8.80
CA SER A 139 13.92 -18.32 9.64
C SER A 139 14.98 -17.73 10.58
N ARG A 140 15.61 -16.62 10.19
CA ARG A 140 16.58 -15.88 11.00
C ARG A 140 15.88 -15.05 12.08
N ALA A 141 14.78 -14.39 11.74
CA ALA A 141 14.00 -13.56 12.66
C ALA A 141 13.16 -14.40 13.64
N PHE A 142 12.57 -15.49 13.16
CA PHE A 142 11.63 -16.35 13.87
C PHE A 142 12.03 -17.83 13.81
N PRO A 143 13.19 -18.19 14.38
CA PRO A 143 13.69 -19.57 14.33
C PRO A 143 12.71 -20.62 14.85
N TYR A 144 11.85 -20.25 15.81
CA TYR A 144 10.86 -21.13 16.41
C TYR A 144 9.60 -21.33 15.54
N LEU A 145 9.30 -20.42 14.61
CA LEU A 145 8.19 -20.58 13.66
C LEU A 145 8.53 -21.53 12.52
N THR A 146 9.82 -21.61 12.15
CA THR A 146 10.28 -22.45 11.03
C THR A 146 10.88 -23.78 11.47
N SER A 147 11.19 -23.94 12.76
CA SER A 147 11.75 -25.19 13.31
C SER A 147 11.19 -25.52 14.69
N LEU A 148 10.41 -26.61 14.77
CA LEU A 148 9.85 -27.12 16.03
C LEU A 148 10.92 -27.40 17.09
N GLY A 149 12.12 -27.82 16.68
CA GLY A 149 13.24 -28.07 17.60
C GLY A 149 13.82 -26.81 18.26
N LYS A 150 13.45 -25.62 17.76
CA LYS A 150 13.82 -24.32 18.35
C LYS A 150 12.70 -23.71 19.20
N ALA A 151 11.55 -24.37 19.30
CA ALA A 151 10.52 -24.00 20.26
C ALA A 151 10.95 -24.43 21.66
N THR A 152 10.76 -23.56 22.66
CA THR A 152 11.23 -23.79 24.05
C THR A 152 10.34 -24.76 24.86
N GLY A 153 9.36 -25.40 24.22
CA GLY A 153 8.39 -26.31 24.83
C GLY A 153 7.21 -25.57 25.48
N GLY A 154 6.01 -26.18 25.43
CA GLY A 154 4.79 -25.68 26.08
C GLY A 154 4.16 -24.39 25.50
N GLY A 155 4.89 -23.69 24.62
CA GLY A 155 4.40 -22.52 23.91
C GLY A 155 3.41 -22.90 22.81
N ASP A 156 2.27 -22.24 22.83
CA ASP A 156 1.15 -22.34 21.91
C ASP A 156 1.49 -21.69 20.53
N VAL A 157 2.64 -22.02 19.92
CA VAL A 157 3.22 -21.42 18.69
C VAL A 157 2.26 -21.50 17.49
N PRO A 158 2.22 -20.49 16.58
CA PRO A 158 1.45 -20.61 15.34
C PRO A 158 1.81 -21.87 14.55
N ALA A 159 0.79 -22.56 14.05
CA ALA A 159 0.98 -23.68 13.14
C ALA A 159 0.99 -23.14 11.71
N LEU A 160 2.17 -23.08 11.10
CA LEU A 160 2.36 -22.52 9.76
C LEU A 160 2.85 -23.59 8.79
N THR A 161 2.36 -23.57 7.55
CA THR A 161 2.84 -24.43 6.47
C THR A 161 3.51 -23.56 5.41
N TRP A 162 4.80 -23.80 5.15
CA TRP A 162 5.62 -22.95 4.30
C TRP A 162 5.60 -23.45 2.85
N HIS A 163 5.24 -22.57 1.92
CA HIS A 163 5.20 -22.80 0.48
C HIS A 163 6.16 -21.85 -0.22
N ILE A 164 7.33 -22.38 -0.61
CA ILE A 164 8.34 -21.61 -1.33
C ILE A 164 7.98 -21.62 -2.82
N PHE A 165 7.74 -20.45 -3.41
CA PHE A 165 7.46 -20.30 -4.84
C PHE A 165 8.61 -19.60 -5.57
N ASP A 166 8.64 -19.78 -6.91
CA ASP A 166 9.54 -19.05 -7.80
C ASP A 166 8.91 -17.70 -8.18
N GLU A 167 9.58 -16.60 -7.86
CA GLU A 167 9.11 -15.24 -8.15
C GLU A 167 8.98 -14.91 -9.64
N ASN A 168 9.49 -15.77 -10.53
CA ASN A 168 9.38 -15.60 -11.98
C ASN A 168 8.19 -16.38 -12.58
N GLU A 169 7.54 -17.24 -11.80
CA GLU A 169 6.48 -18.12 -12.27
C GLU A 169 5.14 -17.80 -11.60
N PRO A 170 4.08 -17.55 -12.38
CA PRO A 170 2.75 -17.41 -11.83
C PRO A 170 2.25 -18.72 -11.23
N PHE A 171 1.46 -18.63 -10.16
CA PHE A 171 0.80 -19.77 -9.53
C PHE A 171 -0.69 -19.50 -9.37
N GLU A 172 -1.46 -20.52 -9.01
CA GLU A 172 -2.91 -20.41 -8.86
C GLU A 172 -3.31 -20.76 -7.42
N LEU A 173 -4.12 -19.89 -6.81
CA LEU A 173 -4.80 -20.17 -5.55
C LEU A 173 -6.28 -19.88 -5.71
N PHE A 174 -7.12 -20.86 -5.38
CA PHE A 174 -8.58 -20.71 -5.35
C PHE A 174 -9.19 -20.14 -6.65
N GLY A 175 -8.65 -20.53 -7.81
CA GLY A 175 -9.10 -20.05 -9.12
C GLY A 175 -8.62 -18.64 -9.50
N VAL A 176 -7.71 -18.05 -8.71
CA VAL A 176 -7.04 -16.78 -9.02
C VAL A 176 -5.61 -17.05 -9.44
N ARG A 177 -5.28 -16.58 -10.65
CA ARG A 177 -3.89 -16.55 -11.13
C ARG A 177 -3.15 -15.42 -10.43
N ILE A 178 -2.10 -15.75 -9.69
CA ILE A 178 -1.25 -14.80 -8.97
C ILE A 178 0.08 -14.75 -9.70
N THR A 179 0.40 -13.57 -10.23
CA THR A 179 1.68 -13.32 -10.91
C THR A 179 2.56 -12.47 -9.99
N PRO A 180 3.64 -13.02 -9.43
CA PRO A 180 4.60 -12.22 -8.68
C PRO A 180 5.30 -11.21 -9.59
N LEU A 181 5.61 -10.04 -9.03
CA LEU A 181 6.24 -8.92 -9.72
C LEU A 181 7.46 -8.48 -8.91
N PRO A 182 8.67 -9.03 -9.15
CA PRO A 182 9.87 -8.69 -8.39
C PRO A 182 10.34 -7.26 -8.70
N VAL A 183 9.93 -6.31 -7.87
CA VAL A 183 10.27 -4.89 -7.98
C VAL A 183 11.43 -4.52 -7.04
N HIS A 184 12.07 -3.40 -7.31
CA HIS A 184 13.11 -2.91 -6.40
C HIS A 184 12.47 -2.08 -5.29
N HIS A 185 12.91 -2.32 -4.06
CA HIS A 185 12.57 -1.57 -2.87
C HIS A 185 13.87 -1.07 -2.20
N GLY A 186 14.53 -0.15 -2.90
CA GLY A 186 15.83 0.39 -2.51
C GLY A 186 16.99 -0.49 -2.94
N LYS A 187 18.07 -0.45 -2.16
CA LYS A 187 19.31 -1.17 -2.46
C LYS A 187 20.08 -1.53 -1.20
N PHE A 188 20.77 -2.65 -1.23
CA PHE A 188 21.83 -2.94 -0.30
C PHE A 188 23.01 -2.02 -0.57
N PHE A 189 23.61 -1.49 0.50
CA PHE A 189 24.81 -0.64 0.42
C PHE A 189 26.10 -1.47 0.29
N THR A 190 26.06 -2.51 -0.56
CA THR A 190 27.24 -3.30 -0.96
C THR A 190 28.04 -2.57 -2.04
N THR A 191 29.20 -3.13 -2.43
CA THR A 191 30.02 -2.60 -3.52
C THR A 191 30.22 -3.68 -4.60
N PRO A 192 29.57 -3.56 -5.79
CA PRO A 192 28.59 -2.53 -6.16
C PRO A 192 27.27 -2.67 -5.39
N PRO A 193 26.45 -1.61 -5.28
CA PRO A 193 25.13 -1.70 -4.68
C PRO A 193 24.25 -2.69 -5.45
N SER A 194 23.56 -3.58 -4.75
CA SER A 194 22.55 -4.47 -5.34
C SER A 194 21.15 -4.02 -4.96
N PRO A 195 20.15 -4.14 -5.85
CA PRO A 195 18.76 -3.83 -5.49
C PRO A 195 18.28 -4.77 -4.36
N TYR A 196 17.44 -4.24 -3.48
CA TYR A 196 16.66 -5.06 -2.56
C TYR A 196 15.33 -5.39 -3.26
N THR A 197 14.97 -6.66 -3.34
CA THR A 197 13.75 -7.08 -4.04
C THR A 197 12.56 -7.11 -3.07
N CYS A 198 11.46 -6.51 -3.51
CA CYS A 198 10.14 -6.68 -2.92
C CYS A 198 9.20 -7.23 -4.00
N LEU A 199 8.27 -8.12 -3.63
CA LEU A 199 7.27 -8.60 -4.58
C LEU A 199 6.04 -7.69 -4.58
N GLY A 200 5.68 -7.22 -5.77
CA GLY A 200 4.31 -6.90 -6.10
C GLY A 200 3.53 -8.12 -6.56
N PHE A 201 2.22 -7.98 -6.72
CA PHE A 201 1.37 -9.05 -7.25
C PHE A 201 0.37 -8.50 -8.28
N LEU A 202 0.23 -9.23 -9.39
CA LEU A 202 -0.88 -9.09 -10.33
C LEU A 202 -1.86 -10.25 -10.10
N PHE A 203 -3.09 -9.93 -9.73
CA PHE A 203 -4.18 -10.88 -9.52
C PHE A 203 -5.08 -10.93 -10.76
N ASN A 204 -5.10 -12.09 -11.41
CA ASN A 204 -5.69 -12.30 -12.73
C ASN A 204 -5.16 -11.26 -13.74
N THR A 205 -6.05 -10.42 -14.27
CA THR A 205 -5.73 -9.24 -15.09
C THR A 205 -6.44 -8.00 -14.55
N SER A 206 -6.82 -8.04 -13.26
CA SER A 206 -7.77 -7.12 -12.66
C SER A 206 -7.13 -6.18 -11.64
N ILE A 207 -6.22 -6.68 -10.80
CA ILE A 207 -5.63 -5.90 -9.71
C ILE A 207 -4.11 -6.01 -9.74
N VAL A 208 -3.41 -4.88 -9.74
CA VAL A 208 -1.97 -4.79 -9.44
C VAL A 208 -1.79 -4.19 -8.05
N TYR A 209 -1.01 -4.85 -7.21
CA TYR A 209 -0.66 -4.41 -5.86
C TYR A 209 0.88 -4.27 -5.74
N LEU A 210 1.37 -3.05 -5.53
CA LEU A 210 2.78 -2.70 -5.37
C LEU A 210 2.97 -1.89 -4.08
N SER A 211 3.26 -2.54 -2.95
CA SER A 211 3.25 -1.86 -1.63
C SER A 211 4.51 -1.05 -1.32
N ASP A 212 5.67 -1.57 -1.72
CA ASP A 212 6.99 -1.03 -1.38
C ASP A 212 7.85 -1.07 -2.64
N VAL A 213 7.96 0.07 -3.35
CA VAL A 213 8.63 0.11 -4.65
C VAL A 213 9.37 1.41 -4.88
N SER A 214 10.65 1.33 -5.23
CA SER A 214 11.44 2.46 -5.75
C SER A 214 11.67 2.39 -7.25
N PHE A 215 11.54 1.21 -7.86
CA PHE A 215 11.71 1.01 -9.30
C PHE A 215 11.09 -0.30 -9.76
N VAL A 216 10.37 -0.28 -10.91
CA VAL A 216 9.87 -1.48 -11.57
C VAL A 216 10.80 -1.82 -12.74
N PRO A 217 11.51 -2.97 -12.70
CA PRO A 217 12.43 -3.36 -13.76
C PRO A 217 11.75 -3.56 -15.12
N PRO A 218 12.43 -3.28 -16.26
CA PRO A 218 11.88 -3.51 -17.60
C PRO A 218 11.35 -4.94 -17.85
N PRO A 219 11.99 -6.03 -17.36
CA PRO A 219 11.42 -7.37 -17.48
C PRO A 219 10.06 -7.54 -16.78
N VAL A 220 9.87 -6.88 -15.64
CA VAL A 220 8.60 -6.91 -14.90
C VAL A 220 7.51 -6.16 -15.66
N TRP A 221 7.84 -5.01 -16.26
CA TRP A 221 6.92 -4.34 -17.17
C TRP A 221 6.48 -5.24 -18.33
N ALA A 222 7.41 -5.96 -18.95
CA ALA A 222 7.09 -6.88 -20.04
C ALA A 222 6.18 -8.04 -19.58
N VAL A 223 6.30 -8.50 -18.32
CA VAL A 223 5.38 -9.48 -17.73
C VAL A 223 3.98 -8.89 -17.58
N ILE A 224 3.86 -7.70 -17.00
CA ILE A 224 2.57 -7.02 -16.78
C ILE A 224 1.88 -6.75 -18.12
N GLU A 225 2.57 -6.13 -19.07
CA GLU A 225 2.02 -5.78 -20.39
C GLU A 225 1.55 -7.01 -21.16
N ARG A 226 2.30 -8.11 -21.10
CA ARG A 226 1.92 -9.40 -21.69
C ARG A 226 0.69 -10.00 -21.03
N ALA A 227 0.61 -9.93 -19.70
CA ALA A 227 -0.52 -10.47 -18.94
C ALA A 227 -1.80 -9.68 -19.21
N LEU A 228 -1.70 -8.35 -19.29
CA LEU A 228 -2.85 -7.49 -19.60
C LEU A 228 -3.32 -7.65 -21.06
N ALA A 229 -2.41 -7.94 -21.99
CA ALA A 229 -2.72 -8.16 -23.41
C ALA A 229 -3.59 -7.04 -24.03
N GLY A 230 -3.35 -5.79 -23.61
CA GLY A 230 -4.11 -4.61 -24.05
C GLY A 230 -5.41 -4.33 -23.27
N ASN A 231 -5.81 -5.18 -22.32
CA ASN A 231 -6.93 -4.92 -21.43
C ASN A 231 -6.59 -3.84 -20.40
N LYS A 232 -7.59 -3.02 -20.03
CA LYS A 232 -7.45 -2.06 -18.94
C LYS A 232 -7.49 -2.78 -17.59
N LEU A 233 -6.57 -2.42 -16.70
CA LEU A 233 -6.56 -2.88 -15.33
C LEU A 233 -7.74 -2.27 -14.55
N ASP A 234 -8.41 -3.05 -13.69
CA ASP A 234 -9.55 -2.55 -12.90
C ASP A 234 -9.12 -1.72 -11.69
N ALA A 235 -8.04 -2.11 -11.03
CA ALA A 235 -7.48 -1.39 -9.90
C ALA A 235 -5.96 -1.53 -9.80
N LEU A 236 -5.30 -0.40 -9.53
CA LEU A 236 -3.91 -0.33 -9.08
C LEU A 236 -3.90 0.12 -7.62
N VAL A 237 -3.14 -0.58 -6.78
CA VAL A 237 -2.71 -0.10 -5.47
C VAL A 237 -1.19 0.04 -5.51
N VAL A 238 -0.65 1.23 -5.24
CA VAL A 238 0.76 1.54 -5.45
C VAL A 238 1.36 2.40 -4.34
N ASP A 239 2.61 2.11 -4.01
CA ASP A 239 3.47 2.89 -3.11
C ASP A 239 3.54 4.37 -3.52
N CYS A 240 3.44 5.24 -2.54
CA CYS A 240 3.65 6.68 -2.63
C CYS A 240 3.95 7.21 -1.23
N LEU A 241 5.19 7.00 -0.75
CA LEU A 241 5.60 7.38 0.59
C LEU A 241 5.39 8.88 0.88
N ARG A 242 5.70 9.71 -0.12
CA ARG A 242 5.75 11.18 -0.03
C ARG A 242 5.67 11.85 -1.41
N VAL A 243 5.66 13.18 -1.43
CA VAL A 243 5.67 13.94 -2.69
C VAL A 243 6.92 13.61 -3.51
N GLU A 244 8.12 13.77 -2.93
CA GLU A 244 9.37 13.49 -3.65
C GLU A 244 9.84 12.03 -3.53
N PRO A 245 10.53 11.47 -4.55
CA PRO A 245 11.09 10.13 -4.46
C PRO A 245 11.96 9.90 -3.21
N PHE A 246 11.95 8.69 -2.67
CA PHE A 246 12.87 8.26 -1.62
C PHE A 246 13.72 7.09 -2.12
N THR A 247 14.86 6.83 -1.48
CA THR A 247 15.79 5.77 -1.92
C THR A 247 15.10 4.42 -2.12
N SER A 248 14.16 4.08 -1.23
CA SER A 248 13.44 2.80 -1.23
C SER A 248 11.97 2.89 -1.64
N HIS A 249 11.43 4.09 -1.90
CA HIS A 249 10.00 4.27 -2.17
C HIS A 249 9.72 5.29 -3.26
N TYR A 250 8.57 5.13 -3.89
CA TYR A 250 8.04 6.07 -4.85
C TYR A 250 7.67 7.40 -4.23
N GLY A 251 7.88 8.45 -5.03
CA GLY A 251 7.19 9.73 -4.89
C GLY A 251 5.92 9.80 -5.74
N ILE A 252 5.17 10.90 -5.65
CA ILE A 252 3.90 11.08 -6.39
C ILE A 252 4.08 11.00 -7.91
N GLY A 253 5.19 11.52 -8.45
CA GLY A 253 5.49 11.49 -9.88
C GLY A 253 5.64 10.07 -10.43
N GLN A 254 6.36 9.20 -9.70
CA GLN A 254 6.57 7.79 -10.06
C GLN A 254 5.26 6.99 -9.98
N ALA A 255 4.49 7.19 -8.91
CA ALA A 255 3.20 6.54 -8.72
C ALA A 255 2.22 6.91 -9.84
N LEU A 256 2.14 8.19 -10.21
CA LEU A 256 1.27 8.66 -11.29
C LEU A 256 1.73 8.19 -12.67
N GLN A 257 3.04 8.16 -12.93
CA GLN A 257 3.57 7.57 -14.17
C GLN A 257 3.21 6.08 -14.28
N THR A 258 3.29 5.34 -13.17
CA THR A 258 2.91 3.92 -13.10
C THR A 258 1.41 3.75 -13.39
N ALA A 259 0.55 4.57 -12.77
CA ALA A 259 -0.88 4.59 -13.05
C ALA A 259 -1.20 4.86 -14.53
N ARG A 260 -0.55 5.86 -15.13
CA ARG A 260 -0.72 6.19 -16.57
C ARG A 260 -0.27 5.05 -17.48
N ARG A 261 0.88 4.43 -17.20
CA ARG A 261 1.43 3.34 -18.00
C ARG A 261 0.53 2.10 -17.95
N LEU A 262 -0.01 1.77 -16.78
CA LEU A 262 -0.93 0.65 -16.61
C LEU A 262 -2.33 0.92 -17.17
N GLY A 263 -2.71 2.20 -17.32
CA GLY A 263 -4.04 2.58 -17.78
C GLY A 263 -5.16 2.07 -16.89
N ALA A 264 -4.89 1.97 -15.57
CA ALA A 264 -5.84 1.40 -14.62
C ALA A 264 -7.04 2.32 -14.39
N ARG A 265 -8.22 1.73 -14.29
CA ARG A 265 -9.49 2.45 -14.07
C ARG A 265 -9.52 3.17 -12.72
N ARG A 266 -8.99 2.55 -11.67
CA ARG A 266 -8.89 3.10 -10.32
C ARG A 266 -7.47 2.94 -9.80
N ASN A 267 -6.93 3.99 -9.18
CA ASN A 267 -5.56 4.01 -8.68
C ASN A 267 -5.57 4.48 -7.23
N TYR A 268 -5.01 3.68 -6.33
CA TYR A 268 -4.96 3.95 -4.90
C TYR A 268 -3.51 4.07 -4.45
N LEU A 269 -3.20 5.17 -3.78
CA LEU A 269 -1.87 5.46 -3.24
C LEU A 269 -1.80 5.02 -1.78
N LEU A 270 -0.72 4.37 -1.37
CA LEU A 270 -0.49 3.99 0.03
C LEU A 270 0.99 4.16 0.43
N GLY A 271 1.33 3.76 1.66
CA GLY A 271 2.70 3.83 2.17
C GLY A 271 3.01 5.17 2.85
N PHE A 272 1.98 5.95 3.19
CA PHE A 272 2.14 7.33 3.62
C PHE A 272 2.89 7.49 4.94
N GLY A 273 3.75 8.51 5.02
CA GLY A 273 4.42 8.94 6.24
C GLY A 273 3.57 9.84 7.16
N HIS A 274 4.08 10.06 8.37
CA HIS A 274 3.35 10.69 9.48
C HIS A 274 3.15 12.21 9.40
N ARG A 275 3.70 12.91 8.41
CA ARG A 275 3.59 14.37 8.27
C ARG A 275 2.60 14.85 7.21
N THR A 276 1.86 13.93 6.59
CA THR A 276 0.83 14.30 5.62
C THR A 276 -0.48 13.66 6.03
N SER A 277 -1.47 14.50 6.35
CA SER A 277 -2.80 14.02 6.70
C SER A 277 -3.50 13.44 5.47
N HIS A 278 -4.54 12.66 5.71
CA HIS A 278 -5.36 12.07 4.68
C HIS A 278 -6.02 13.15 3.83
N ALA A 279 -6.52 14.22 4.47
CA ALA A 279 -7.11 15.36 3.79
C ALA A 279 -6.15 16.04 2.80
N LEU A 280 -4.86 16.20 3.16
CA LEU A 280 -3.86 16.76 2.23
C LEU A 280 -3.61 15.85 1.04
N TRP A 281 -3.47 14.54 1.28
CA TRP A 281 -3.34 13.57 0.18
C TRP A 281 -4.57 13.52 -0.72
N LEU A 282 -5.77 13.61 -0.14
CA LEU A 282 -7.03 13.63 -0.87
C LEU A 282 -7.11 14.87 -1.76
N ALA A 283 -6.83 16.06 -1.23
CA ALA A 283 -6.82 17.30 -2.00
C ALA A 283 -5.86 17.23 -3.20
N LEU A 284 -4.65 16.71 -3.00
CA LEU A 284 -3.68 16.50 -4.09
C LEU A 284 -4.20 15.50 -5.12
N CYS A 285 -4.74 14.36 -4.68
CA CYS A 285 -5.26 13.34 -5.56
C CYS A 285 -6.47 13.83 -6.39
N GLU A 286 -7.33 14.65 -5.81
CA GLU A 286 -8.45 15.29 -6.52
C GLU A 286 -7.96 16.28 -7.58
N ALA A 287 -6.97 17.11 -7.26
CA ALA A 287 -6.35 18.03 -8.22
C ALA A 287 -5.67 17.27 -9.37
N LEU A 288 -5.00 16.15 -9.07
CA LEU A 288 -4.39 15.28 -10.08
C LEU A 288 -5.45 14.56 -10.94
N SER A 289 -6.59 14.22 -10.35
CA SER A 289 -7.70 13.57 -11.06
C SER A 289 -8.54 14.54 -11.90
N ALA A 290 -8.42 15.85 -11.68
CA ALA A 290 -9.13 16.85 -12.47
C ALA A 290 -8.48 17.00 -13.86
N SER A 291 -9.33 17.07 -14.90
CA SER A 291 -8.88 17.29 -16.28
C SER A 291 -8.02 18.57 -16.39
N PRO A 292 -7.03 18.62 -17.30
CA PRO A 292 -6.09 19.74 -17.43
C PRO A 292 -6.75 21.13 -17.53
N ALA A 293 -7.95 21.23 -18.12
CA ALA A 293 -8.71 22.48 -18.25
C ALA A 293 -9.22 23.08 -16.92
N ARG A 294 -9.24 22.30 -15.83
CA ARG A 294 -9.61 22.77 -14.47
C ARG A 294 -8.39 23.09 -13.59
N ARG A 295 -7.17 22.79 -14.05
CA ARG A 295 -5.93 23.08 -13.28
C ARG A 295 -5.49 24.55 -13.37
N THR A 296 -6.11 25.34 -14.26
CA THR A 296 -5.72 26.71 -14.61
C THR A 296 -6.25 27.80 -13.68
N SER A 297 -6.93 27.46 -12.58
CA SER A 297 -7.49 28.46 -11.65
C SER A 297 -6.85 28.51 -10.27
N LEU A 298 -5.63 27.97 -10.10
CA LEU A 298 -4.90 28.16 -8.85
C LEU A 298 -4.26 29.55 -8.84
N PRO A 299 -4.49 30.38 -7.81
CA PRO A 299 -3.87 31.69 -7.72
C PRO A 299 -2.36 31.52 -7.57
N VAL A 300 -1.60 32.18 -8.44
CA VAL A 300 -0.16 32.37 -8.25
C VAL A 300 0.00 33.25 -7.01
N VAL A 301 0.56 32.70 -5.93
CA VAL A 301 0.97 33.51 -4.78
C VAL A 301 2.29 34.19 -5.17
N GLU A 302 2.19 35.34 -5.84
CA GLU A 302 3.34 36.20 -6.05
C GLU A 302 3.71 36.88 -4.71
N GLY A 303 4.84 36.43 -4.15
CA GLY A 303 5.52 37.13 -3.07
C GLY A 303 5.09 36.69 -1.67
N GLU A 304 5.70 35.61 -1.18
CA GLU A 304 6.03 35.49 0.24
C GLU A 304 7.34 34.72 0.39
N GLN A 305 8.21 35.22 1.29
CA GLN A 305 9.52 34.65 1.53
C GLN A 305 9.40 33.20 1.98
N VAL A 306 10.13 32.30 1.32
CA VAL A 306 10.37 30.94 1.82
C VAL A 306 10.82 31.07 3.28
N PRO A 307 10.10 30.50 4.25
CA PRO A 307 10.47 30.62 5.66
C PRO A 307 11.90 30.09 5.86
N PRO A 308 12.72 30.70 6.73
CA PRO A 308 14.08 30.28 6.95
C PRO A 308 14.13 28.79 7.34
N ALA A 309 15.06 28.05 6.75
CA ALA A 309 15.26 26.64 7.04
C ALA A 309 15.48 26.43 8.55
N PRO A 310 14.73 25.54 9.23
CA PRO A 310 14.91 25.28 10.65
C PRO A 310 16.26 24.62 10.95
N ALA A 311 16.70 24.75 12.20
CA ALA A 311 18.07 24.53 12.64
C ALA A 311 18.52 23.05 12.68
N SER A 312 17.62 22.08 12.45
CA SER A 312 17.97 20.66 12.53
C SER A 312 17.29 19.77 11.48
N ALA A 313 18.01 18.75 11.01
CA ALA A 313 17.58 17.87 9.91
C ALA A 313 16.34 17.01 10.21
N TRP A 314 15.95 16.86 11.48
CA TRP A 314 14.78 16.09 11.90
C TRP A 314 13.49 16.92 11.97
N GLU A 315 13.62 18.26 12.07
CA GLU A 315 12.51 19.21 11.96
C GLU A 315 12.03 19.38 10.50
N LEU A 316 12.87 18.97 9.55
CA LEU A 316 12.63 19.08 8.13
C LEU A 316 11.83 17.89 7.60
N TYR A 317 10.74 18.16 6.90
CA TYR A 317 10.27 17.22 5.87
C TYR A 317 11.01 17.56 4.59
N ASN A 318 12.15 16.91 4.33
CA ASN A 318 13.00 17.13 3.14
C ASN A 318 13.52 18.56 2.94
N GLY A 319 13.95 19.23 3.99
CA GLY A 319 14.39 20.63 3.90
C GLY A 319 13.29 21.68 4.02
N ALA A 320 12.02 21.29 4.10
CA ALA A 320 10.87 22.19 4.21
C ALA A 320 10.19 22.14 5.58
N ALA A 321 9.38 23.17 5.86
CA ALA A 321 8.50 23.22 7.02
C ALA A 321 7.56 22.01 7.07
N ASP A 322 7.09 21.64 8.27
CA ASP A 322 6.19 20.52 8.46
C ASP A 322 4.88 20.72 7.65
N PRO A 323 4.60 19.87 6.65
CA PRO A 323 3.43 20.05 5.80
C PRO A 323 2.11 19.82 6.52
N THR A 324 2.13 19.25 7.72
CA THR A 324 0.92 19.20 8.57
C THR A 324 0.45 20.59 9.03
N ARG A 325 1.26 21.64 8.87
CA ARG A 325 0.92 23.04 9.16
C ARG A 325 0.68 23.86 7.88
N GLU A 326 0.84 23.26 6.70
CA GLU A 326 0.61 23.92 5.42
C GLU A 326 -0.89 23.94 5.10
N ASP A 327 -1.35 25.04 4.48
CA ASP A 327 -2.66 25.09 3.83
C ASP A 327 -2.74 24.05 2.70
N ALA A 328 -3.95 23.50 2.48
CA ALA A 328 -4.14 22.45 1.48
C ALA A 328 -3.71 22.91 0.07
N GLY A 329 -3.93 24.18 -0.30
CA GLY A 329 -3.53 24.72 -1.60
C GLY A 329 -2.02 24.68 -1.81
N VAL A 330 -1.23 24.99 -0.79
CA VAL A 330 0.25 24.93 -0.85
C VAL A 330 0.73 23.50 -1.04
N PHE A 331 0.14 22.54 -0.31
CA PHE A 331 0.47 21.13 -0.47
C PHE A 331 0.15 20.62 -1.89
N VAL A 332 -1.02 21.01 -2.41
CA VAL A 332 -1.43 20.66 -3.78
C VAL A 332 -0.47 21.25 -4.81
N GLU A 333 -0.13 22.54 -4.71
CA GLU A 333 0.81 23.19 -5.64
C GLU A 333 2.15 22.47 -5.67
N ARG A 334 2.74 22.17 -4.50
CA ARG A 334 3.99 21.43 -4.40
C ARG A 334 3.89 20.04 -5.03
N GLY A 335 2.80 19.33 -4.77
CA GLY A 335 2.55 18.01 -5.36
C GLY A 335 2.47 18.06 -6.89
N LEU A 336 1.78 19.06 -7.45
CA LEU A 336 1.71 19.28 -8.90
C LEU A 336 3.07 19.62 -9.50
N GLN A 337 3.84 20.50 -8.86
CA GLN A 337 5.19 20.84 -9.28
C GLN A 337 6.13 19.63 -9.26
N ALA A 338 6.02 18.75 -8.26
CA ALA A 338 6.80 17.52 -8.18
C ALA A 338 6.48 16.55 -9.33
N VAL A 339 5.20 16.41 -9.69
CA VAL A 339 4.77 15.63 -10.86
C VAL A 339 5.35 16.23 -12.14
N GLU A 340 5.22 17.54 -12.36
CA GLU A 340 5.75 18.21 -13.56
C GLU A 340 7.29 18.10 -13.63
N SER A 341 7.98 18.24 -12.50
CA SER A 341 9.42 18.07 -12.39
C SER A 341 9.85 16.65 -12.78
N TRP A 342 9.15 15.64 -12.27
CA TRP A 342 9.39 14.24 -12.61
C TRP A 342 9.18 13.97 -14.11
N GLU A 343 8.10 14.50 -14.68
CA GLU A 343 7.77 14.35 -16.10
C GLU A 343 8.83 15.00 -17.01
N ARG A 344 9.31 16.21 -16.67
CA ARG A 344 10.38 16.88 -17.43
C ARG A 344 11.74 16.18 -17.33
N GLY A 345 12.07 15.63 -16.16
CA GLY A 345 13.34 14.96 -15.91
C GLY A 345 13.39 13.52 -16.43
N SER A 346 12.24 12.89 -16.60
CA SER A 346 12.12 11.54 -17.14
C SER A 346 12.27 11.56 -18.65
N ALA A 347 13.48 11.35 -19.16
CA ALA A 347 13.75 11.07 -20.58
C ALA A 347 13.23 9.67 -21.01
N VAL A 348 12.01 9.31 -20.59
CA VAL A 348 11.40 8.02 -20.85
C VAL A 348 10.60 8.12 -22.15
N GLU A 349 11.16 7.55 -23.20
CA GLU A 349 10.48 7.26 -24.46
C GLU A 349 9.20 6.45 -24.20
N GLU A 350 8.08 7.03 -24.64
CA GLU A 350 6.83 6.40 -25.09
C GLU A 350 5.93 5.54 -24.16
N ARG A 351 4.64 5.88 -24.26
CA ARG A 351 3.40 5.18 -23.85
C ARG A 351 2.98 5.23 -22.38
N GLY A 352 2.97 6.43 -21.80
CA GLY A 352 1.92 6.81 -20.86
C GLY A 352 1.11 7.92 -21.52
N GLY A 353 -0.12 7.65 -21.97
CA GLY A 353 -0.94 8.67 -22.61
C GLY A 353 -1.16 9.88 -21.71
N GLU A 354 -1.34 11.06 -22.30
CA GLU A 354 -1.87 12.29 -21.65
C GLU A 354 -3.34 12.13 -21.21
N GLY A 355 -3.73 10.91 -20.80
CA GLY A 355 -5.09 10.61 -20.36
C GLY A 355 -5.32 11.05 -18.93
N ASP A 356 -6.56 11.47 -18.65
CA ASP A 356 -7.04 11.71 -17.29
C ASP A 356 -6.85 10.43 -16.45
N VAL A 357 -6.17 10.56 -15.31
CA VAL A 357 -5.97 9.46 -14.34
C VAL A 357 -6.78 9.75 -13.10
N TRP A 358 -7.72 8.86 -12.78
CA TRP A 358 -8.37 8.88 -11.48
C TRP A 358 -7.45 8.26 -10.44
N VAL A 359 -7.12 9.02 -9.38
CA VAL A 359 -6.27 8.57 -8.29
C VAL A 359 -6.84 9.02 -6.94
N ARG A 360 -6.73 8.19 -5.90
CA ARG A 360 -7.14 8.51 -4.53
C ARG A 360 -6.16 7.98 -3.50
N PRO A 361 -6.04 8.61 -2.31
CA PRO A 361 -5.30 7.99 -1.22
C PRO A 361 -6.04 6.78 -0.68
N ALA A 362 -5.32 5.74 -0.27
CA ALA A 362 -5.89 4.63 0.47
C ALA A 362 -6.10 4.99 1.96
N VAL A 363 -6.98 4.25 2.63
CA VAL A 363 -7.07 4.20 4.09
C VAL A 363 -7.23 2.76 4.58
N ASP A 364 -6.92 2.55 5.85
CA ASP A 364 -7.16 1.27 6.52
C ASP A 364 -8.67 0.95 6.56
N GLY A 365 -9.04 -0.27 6.20
CA GLY A 365 -10.42 -0.75 6.08
C GLY A 365 -11.07 -0.50 4.72
N MET A 366 -10.39 0.22 3.81
CA MET A 366 -10.91 0.50 2.46
C MET A 366 -11.11 -0.79 1.69
N ARG A 367 -12.28 -0.92 1.05
CA ARG A 367 -12.66 -2.05 0.20
C ARG A 367 -12.60 -1.64 -1.28
N ILE A 368 -12.08 -2.51 -2.14
CA ILE A 368 -11.98 -2.31 -3.58
C ILE A 368 -12.53 -3.54 -4.26
N ARG A 369 -13.79 -3.46 -4.69
CA ARG A 369 -14.45 -4.52 -5.46
C ARG A 369 -14.17 -4.39 -6.95
N VAL A 370 -13.80 -5.48 -7.59
CA VAL A 370 -13.70 -5.62 -9.03
C VAL A 370 -14.81 -6.57 -9.49
N GLU A 371 -15.93 -5.99 -9.93
CA GLU A 371 -17.10 -6.70 -10.46
C GLU A 371 -17.17 -6.63 -11.99
N GLY A 372 -17.89 -7.60 -12.55
CA GLY A 372 -17.96 -7.91 -13.98
C GLY A 372 -18.82 -7.00 -14.85
N ASP A 373 -19.49 -5.99 -14.30
CA ASP A 373 -20.23 -4.97 -15.08
C ASP A 373 -20.10 -3.58 -14.43
N GLU A 374 -20.28 -2.52 -15.23
CA GLU A 374 -19.90 -1.14 -14.88
C GLU A 374 -20.89 -0.40 -13.94
N GLU A 375 -22.10 -0.93 -13.73
CA GLU A 375 -23.20 -0.19 -13.05
C GLU A 375 -23.25 -0.31 -11.51
N GLU A 376 -22.58 -1.29 -10.88
CA GLU A 376 -22.58 -1.48 -9.40
C GLU A 376 -21.27 -1.03 -8.71
N ARG A 377 -20.50 -0.13 -9.33
CA ARG A 377 -19.16 0.30 -8.87
C ARG A 377 -19.17 1.42 -7.82
N GLY A 378 -20.11 1.37 -6.87
CA GLY A 378 -20.14 2.29 -5.74
C GLY A 378 -19.78 1.57 -4.45
N ASP A 379 -18.49 1.37 -4.18
CA ASP A 379 -18.03 0.78 -2.90
C ASP A 379 -16.52 0.97 -2.64
N ASP A 380 -15.89 1.95 -3.28
CA ASP A 380 -14.69 2.56 -2.72
C ASP A 380 -15.12 3.79 -1.92
N GLU A 381 -14.38 4.14 -0.87
CA GLU A 381 -14.73 5.17 0.11
C GLU A 381 -15.07 6.56 -0.46
N TYR A 382 -14.83 6.76 -1.76
CA TYR A 382 -14.99 8.02 -2.47
C TYR A 382 -16.20 8.07 -3.41
N GLY A 383 -16.77 6.92 -3.77
CA GLY A 383 -17.87 6.82 -4.74
C GLY A 383 -17.46 7.23 -6.17
N PHE A 384 -18.04 6.58 -7.18
CA PHE A 384 -17.87 7.03 -8.57
C PHE A 384 -18.73 8.28 -8.81
N GLY A 385 -18.10 9.45 -8.78
CA GLY A 385 -18.75 10.73 -9.12
C GLY A 385 -18.79 11.72 -7.98
N GLY A 386 -17.65 12.37 -7.72
CA GLY A 386 -17.61 13.72 -7.15
C GLY A 386 -18.15 14.75 -8.16
N GLY A 387 -19.39 14.56 -8.62
CA GLY A 387 -20.21 15.61 -9.16
C GLY A 387 -20.86 16.30 -7.98
N LEU A 388 -20.49 17.57 -7.75
CA LEU A 388 -21.21 18.49 -6.89
C LEU A 388 -22.72 18.31 -7.08
N SER A 389 -23.42 17.79 -6.07
CA SER A 389 -24.86 17.94 -5.98
C SER A 389 -25.16 19.37 -5.53
N ARG A 390 -25.41 20.24 -6.51
CA ARG A 390 -26.50 21.22 -6.46
C ARG A 390 -27.11 21.37 -7.85
#